data_AF-A0A0Q7IVX9-F1
#
_entry.id   AF-A0A0Q7IVX9-F1
#
_cell.length_a   1.000
_cell.length_b   1.000
_cell.length_c   1.000
_cell.angle_alpha   90.00
_cell.angle_beta   90.00
_cell.angle_gamma   90.00
#
_symmetry.space_group_name_H-M   'P 1'
#
loop_
_entity.id
_entity.type
_entity.pdbx_description
1 polymer ?
#
loop_
_entity_poly.entity_id
_entity_poly.type
_entity_poly.pdbx_seq_one_letter_code
_entity_poly.pdbx_strand_id
1 'polypeptide(L)'
;MVKLVFPVVISLLFSLFYSIKLNKNHKLATIISIATVINIVCLFLGTVWWWVTETDGLGQVIQIIIYAICLGVILLINVTAVIVIKKRRM
;
A
#
# COMPACT_ATOMS: atom_id res chain seq x y z
N MET A 1 -1.42 -16.01 -9.78
CA MET A 1 -2.17 -14.73 -9.66
C MET A 1 -2.55 -14.35 -8.24
N VAL A 2 -3.20 -15.23 -7.45
CA VAL A 2 -3.67 -14.89 -6.08
C VAL A 2 -2.55 -14.36 -5.17
N LYS A 3 -1.37 -15.00 -5.17
CA LYS A 3 -0.21 -14.58 -4.36
C LYS A 3 0.34 -13.18 -4.73
N LEU A 4 0.04 -12.67 -5.92
CA LEU A 4 0.49 -11.37 -6.43
C LEU A 4 -0.51 -10.26 -6.08
N VAL A 5 -1.81 -10.57 -6.16
CA VAL A 5 -2.89 -9.62 -5.91
C VAL A 5 -3.17 -9.46 -4.42
N PHE A 6 -3.03 -10.53 -3.64
CA PHE A 6 -3.38 -10.54 -2.22
C PHE A 6 -2.60 -9.49 -1.39
N PRO A 7 -1.26 -9.35 -1.50
CA PRO A 7 -0.53 -8.34 -0.76
C PRO A 7 -0.90 -6.91 -1.15
N VAL A 8 -1.22 -6.69 -2.43
CA VAL A 8 -1.66 -5.39 -2.97
C VAL A 8 -3.02 -4.99 -2.39
N VAL A 9 -3.97 -5.92 -2.34
CA VAL A 9 -5.31 -5.68 -1.77
C VAL A 9 -5.23 -5.41 -0.27
N ILE A 10 -4.45 -6.22 0.47
CA ILE A 10 -4.24 -6.01 1.91
C ILE A 10 -3.60 -4.66 2.17
N SER A 11 -2.54 -4.33 1.44
CA SER A 11 -1.83 -3.05 1.53
C SER A 11 -2.82 -1.87 1.41
N LEU A 12 -3.65 -1.89 0.36
CA LEU A 12 -4.66 -0.86 0.11
C LEU A 12 -5.71 -0.77 1.23
N LEU A 13 -6.25 -1.91 1.69
CA LEU A 13 -7.28 -1.94 2.73
C LEU A 13 -6.75 -1.42 4.07
N PHE A 14 -5.57 -1.87 4.48
CA PHE A 14 -4.94 -1.42 5.73
C PHE A 14 -4.58 0.07 5.67
N SER A 15 -4.02 0.54 4.55
CA SER A 15 -3.63 1.94 4.38
C SER A 15 -4.85 2.87 4.42
N LEU A 16 -5.95 2.50 3.77
CA LEU A 16 -7.21 3.25 3.79
C LEU A 16 -7.85 3.26 5.17
N PHE A 17 -7.93 2.10 5.83
CA PHE A 17 -8.51 2.00 7.17
C PHE A 17 -7.79 2.91 8.18
N TYR A 18 -6.45 2.86 8.20
CA TYR A 18 -5.66 3.74 9.06
C TYR A 18 -5.79 5.21 8.65
N SER A 19 -5.84 5.50 7.35
CA SER A 19 -6.03 6.87 6.86
C SER A 19 -7.35 7.47 7.35
N ILE A 20 -8.45 6.71 7.30
CA ILE A 20 -9.77 7.14 7.78
C ILE A 20 -9.76 7.32 9.31
N LYS A 21 -9.16 6.39 10.05
CA LYS A 21 -9.07 6.42 11.52
C LYS A 21 -8.27 7.63 12.01
N LEU A 22 -7.11 7.89 11.41
CA LEU A 22 -6.18 8.95 11.82
C LEU A 22 -6.60 10.35 11.37
N ASN A 23 -7.48 10.47 10.36
CA ASN A 23 -7.96 11.76 9.86
C ASN A 23 -8.73 12.59 10.90
N LYS A 24 -9.19 12.01 12.01
CA LYS A 24 -9.82 12.78 13.10
C LYS A 24 -8.83 13.63 13.92
N ASN A 25 -7.58 13.19 14.05
CA ASN A 25 -6.67 13.72 15.08
C ASN A 25 -5.32 14.22 14.53
N HIS A 26 -4.99 13.97 13.26
CA HIS A 26 -3.64 14.19 12.73
C HIS A 26 -3.58 15.09 11.50
N LYS A 27 -2.39 15.68 11.29
CA LYS A 27 -2.05 16.45 10.09
C LYS A 27 -1.99 15.52 8.86
N LEU A 28 -2.25 16.09 7.69
CA LEU A 28 -2.31 15.36 6.42
C LEU A 28 -0.98 14.63 6.11
N ALA A 29 0.16 15.30 6.36
CA ALA A 29 1.48 14.71 6.19
C ALA A 29 1.72 13.47 7.06
N THR A 30 1.26 13.48 8.31
CA THR A 30 1.40 12.33 9.23
C THR A 30 0.59 11.13 8.74
N ILE A 31 -0.64 11.37 8.27
CA ILE A 31 -1.52 10.31 7.77
C ILE A 31 -0.92 9.65 6.52
N ILE A 32 -0.44 10.46 5.57
CA ILE A 32 0.19 9.95 4.35
C ILE A 32 1.47 9.17 4.69
N SER A 33 2.31 9.68 5.59
CA SER A 33 3.53 8.98 6.01
C SER A 33 3.23 7.60 6.59
N ILE A 34 2.25 7.50 7.49
CA ILE A 34 1.84 6.22 8.08
C ILE A 34 1.27 5.28 7.01
N ALA A 35 0.44 5.78 6.10
CA ALA A 35 -0.10 4.98 4.99
C ALA A 35 1.02 4.45 4.08
N THR A 36 2.04 5.27 3.76
CA THR A 36 3.21 4.85 2.98
C THR A 36 4.00 3.75 3.68
N VAL A 37 4.25 3.89 4.99
CA VAL A 37 4.97 2.86 5.76
C VAL A 37 4.19 1.54 5.75
N ILE A 38 2.87 1.57 5.94
CA ILE A 38 2.02 0.39 5.86
C ILE A 38 2.15 -0.27 4.47
N ASN A 39 2.10 0.52 3.40
CA ASN A 39 2.20 0.01 2.04
C ASN A 39 3.54 -0.67 1.77
N ILE A 40 4.65 -0.04 2.21
CA ILE A 40 6.00 -0.59 2.07
C ILE A 40 6.09 -1.93 2.79
N VAL A 41 5.63 -1.99 4.05
CA VAL A 41 5.69 -3.22 4.86
C VAL A 41 4.85 -4.33 4.24
N CYS A 42 3.61 -4.06 3.83
CA CYS A 42 2.74 -5.06 3.22
C CYS A 42 3.29 -5.61 1.90
N LEU A 43 3.81 -4.74 1.02
CA LEU A 43 4.38 -5.17 -0.25
C LEU A 43 5.70 -5.91 -0.05
N PHE A 44 6.54 -5.47 0.90
CA PHE A 44 7.78 -6.17 1.25
C PHE A 44 7.49 -7.58 1.77
N LEU A 45 6.51 -7.74 2.68
CA LEU A 45 6.08 -9.06 3.15
C LEU A 45 5.53 -9.91 1.99
N GLY A 46 4.82 -9.29 1.04
CA GLY A 46 4.39 -9.95 -0.19
C GLY A 46 5.56 -10.44 -1.06
N THR A 47 6.66 -9.68 -1.12
CA THR A 47 7.87 -10.07 -1.86
C THR A 47 8.52 -11.27 -1.19
N VAL A 48 8.72 -11.20 0.14
CA VAL A 48 9.28 -12.31 0.93
C VAL A 48 8.43 -13.57 0.78
N TRP A 49 7.10 -13.44 0.88
CA TRP A 49 6.18 -14.56 0.71
C TRP A 49 6.34 -15.23 -0.65
N TRP A 50 6.41 -14.44 -1.72
CA TRP A 50 6.54 -14.99 -3.06
C TRP A 50 7.90 -15.66 -3.27
N TRP A 51 8.97 -15.03 -2.82
CA TRP A 51 10.34 -15.54 -2.92
C TRP A 51 10.55 -16.88 -2.21
N VAL A 52 9.85 -17.11 -1.09
CA VAL A 52 9.87 -18.40 -0.38
C VAL A 52 9.12 -19.49 -1.16
N THR A 53 8.23 -19.12 -2.09
CA THR A 53 7.37 -20.08 -2.80
C THR A 53 7.66 -20.25 -4.29
N GLU A 54 8.42 -19.34 -4.90
CA GLU A 54 8.73 -19.31 -6.32
C GLU A 54 10.25 -19.31 -6.51
N THR A 55 10.78 -20.31 -7.21
CA THR A 55 12.21 -20.46 -7.48
C THR A 55 12.66 -19.86 -8.81
N ASP A 56 11.72 -19.44 -9.65
CA ASP A 56 12.03 -18.72 -10.89
C ASP A 56 12.47 -17.28 -10.61
N GLY A 57 13.76 -17.02 -10.86
CA GLY A 57 14.37 -15.71 -10.68
C GLY A 57 13.79 -14.63 -11.59
N LEU A 58 13.31 -14.96 -12.79
CA LEU A 58 12.66 -13.98 -13.67
C LEU A 58 11.31 -13.55 -13.09
N GLY A 59 10.53 -14.52 -12.58
CA GLY A 59 9.27 -14.25 -11.88
C GLY A 59 9.44 -13.33 -10.67
N GLN A 60 10.52 -13.51 -9.89
CA GLN A 60 10.85 -12.67 -8.74
C GLN A 60 11.15 -11.22 -9.13
N VAL A 61 11.91 -10.98 -10.21
CA VAL A 61 12.23 -9.63 -10.69
C VAL A 61 10.98 -8.93 -11.23
N ILE A 62 10.17 -9.62 -12.02
CA ILE A 62 8.90 -9.10 -12.55
C ILE A 62 7.97 -8.71 -11.40
N GLN A 63 7.89 -9.53 -10.35
CA GLN A 63 7.09 -9.24 -9.17
C GLN A 63 7.51 -7.92 -8.49
N ILE A 64 8.81 -7.70 -8.28
CA ILE A 64 9.30 -6.47 -7.65
C ILE A 64 8.89 -5.23 -8.45
N ILE A 65 8.99 -5.30 -9.78
CA ILE A 65 8.58 -4.21 -10.67
C ILE A 65 7.08 -3.94 -10.52
N ILE A 66 6.26 -4.99 -10.50
CA ILE A 66 4.81 -4.85 -10.30
C ILE A 66 4.50 -4.21 -8.95
N TYR A 67 5.17 -4.65 -7.88
CA TYR A 67 4.94 -4.08 -6.54
C TYR A 67 5.41 -2.64 -6.43
N ALA A 68 6.49 -2.25 -7.11
CA ALA A 68 6.92 -0.85 -7.17
C ALA A 68 5.86 0.03 -7.86
N ILE A 69 5.28 -0.43 -8.97
CA ILE A 69 4.19 0.28 -9.66
C ILE A 69 2.94 0.35 -8.76
N CYS A 70 2.56 -0.77 -8.14
CA CYS A 70 1.43 -0.81 -7.21
C CYS A 70 1.63 0.13 -6.02
N LEU A 71 2.84 0.25 -5.48
CA LEU A 71 3.14 1.18 -4.40
C LEU A 71 2.85 2.63 -4.80
N GLY A 72 3.26 3.04 -6.01
CA GLY A 72 2.96 4.36 -6.55
C GLY A 72 1.45 4.61 -6.71
N VAL A 73 0.73 3.62 -7.27
CA VAL A 73 -0.73 3.69 -7.45
C VAL A 73 -1.48 3.77 -6.11
N ILE A 74 -1.13 2.90 -5.16
CA ILE A 74 -1.75 2.90 -3.82
C ILE A 74 -1.45 4.21 -3.08
N LEU A 75 -0.24 4.76 -3.22
CA LEU A 75 0.12 6.05 -2.64
C LEU A 75 -0.76 7.16 -3.20
N LEU A 76 -0.94 7.24 -4.53
CA LEU A 76 -1.82 8.20 -5.17
C LEU A 76 -3.26 8.08 -4.65
N ILE A 77 -3.79 6.86 -4.57
CA ILE A 77 -5.14 6.60 -4.03
C ILE A 77 -5.27 7.10 -2.59
N ASN A 78 -4.29 6.80 -1.73
CA ASN A 78 -4.30 7.24 -0.33
C ASN A 78 -4.25 8.77 -0.21
N VAL A 79 -3.40 9.44 -1.00
CA VAL A 79 -3.31 10.91 -1.01
C VAL A 79 -4.65 11.52 -1.42
N THR A 80 -5.24 11.07 -2.53
CA THR A 80 -6.54 11.54 -3.00
C THR A 80 -7.64 11.29 -1.97
N ALA A 81 -7.68 10.08 -1.37
CA ALA A 81 -8.66 9.74 -0.35
C ALA A 81 -8.54 10.66 0.87
N VAL A 82 -7.33 10.88 1.40
CA VAL A 82 -7.11 11.75 2.57
C VAL A 82 -7.51 13.19 2.26
N ILE A 83 -7.17 13.72 1.09
CA ILE A 83 -7.56 15.08 0.66
C ILE A 83 -9.09 15.19 0.59
N VAL A 84 -9.77 14.24 -0.06
CA VAL A 84 -11.23 14.24 -0.22
C VAL A 84 -11.94 14.15 1.14
N ILE A 85 -11.51 13.23 2.02
CA ILE A 85 -12.13 13.07 3.34
C ILE A 85 -11.92 14.33 4.18
N LYS A 86 -10.73 14.94 4.13
CA LYS A 86 -10.45 16.16 4.89
C LYS A 86 -11.22 17.37 4.36
N LYS A 87 -11.34 17.51 3.03
CA LYS A 87 -12.16 18.56 2.39
C LYS A 87 -13.64 18.43 2.74
N ARG A 88 -14.18 17.21 2.89
CA ARG A 88 -15.58 17.00 3.31
C ARG A 88 -15.86 17.29 4.79
N ARG A 89 -14.82 17.45 5.63
CA ARG A 89 -14.95 17.76 7.07
C ARG A 89 -14.77 19.25 7.39
N MET A 90 -14.24 20.03 6.46
CA MET A 90 -14.23 21.51 6.54
C MET A 90 -15.58 22.02 6.03
#